data_AF-A0A671Q834-F1
#
_entry.id   AF-A0A671Q834-F1
#
_cell.length_a   1.000
_cell.length_b   1.000
_cell.length_c   1.000
_cell.angle_alpha   90.00
_cell.angle_beta   90.00
_cell.angle_gamma   90.00
#
_symmetry.space_group_name_H-M   'P 1'
#
loop_
_entity.id
_entity.type
_entity.pdbx_description
1 polymer ?
#
loop_
_entity_poly.entity_id
_entity_poly.type
_entity_poly.pdbx_seq_one_letter_code
_entity_poly.pdbx_strand_id
1 'polypeptide(L)'
;MVEWSDSERNTIASVWGKINVGEIGPQALARVLIVYPWTQRYFGSFGNLSSAAAILGNPKVSNHGKTVLNALEKAVKNLDGIKGTYS
;
A
#
# COMPACT_ATOMS: atom_id res chain seq x y z
N MET A 1 13.86 -18.74 0.23
CA MET A 1 13.04 -18.10 -0.80
C MET A 1 11.73 -18.87 -0.84
N VAL A 2 10.59 -18.22 -1.04
CA VAL A 2 9.32 -18.95 -1.15
C VAL A 2 9.17 -19.46 -2.58
N GLU A 3 8.66 -20.68 -2.71
CA GLU A 3 8.35 -21.28 -4.01
C GLU A 3 6.88 -21.05 -4.31
N TRP A 4 6.57 -20.46 -5.46
CA TRP A 4 5.21 -20.28 -5.94
C TRP A 4 4.89 -21.31 -7.02
N SER A 5 3.66 -21.81 -7.02
CA SER A 5 3.08 -22.49 -8.18
C SER A 5 2.59 -21.48 -9.21
N ASP A 6 2.41 -21.93 -10.46
CA ASP A 6 1.87 -21.07 -11.52
C ASP A 6 0.44 -20.60 -11.21
N SER A 7 -0.34 -21.44 -10.54
CA SER A 7 -1.70 -21.10 -10.08
C SER A 7 -1.68 -19.92 -9.10
N GLU A 8 -0.73 -19.91 -8.15
CA GLU A 8 -0.60 -18.82 -7.19
C GLU A 8 -0.14 -17.53 -7.86
N ARG A 9 0.88 -17.59 -8.75
CA ARG A 9 1.34 -16.42 -9.51
C ARG A 9 0.20 -15.80 -10.32
N ASN A 10 -0.57 -16.64 -11.03
CA ASN A 10 -1.70 -16.20 -11.83
C ASN A 10 -2.83 -15.61 -10.97
N THR A 11 -3.09 -16.20 -9.81
CA THR A 11 -4.11 -15.69 -8.87
C THR A 11 -3.73 -14.30 -8.36
N ILE A 12 -2.48 -14.11 -7.92
CA ILE A 12 -1.98 -12.82 -7.44
C ILE A 12 -2.06 -11.76 -8.55
N ALA A 13 -1.58 -12.08 -9.76
CA ALA A 13 -1.63 -11.17 -10.90
C ALA A 13 -3.08 -10.80 -11.29
N SER A 14 -4.00 -11.78 -11.26
CA SER A 14 -5.42 -11.57 -11.56
C SER A 14 -6.12 -10.66 -10.56
N VAL A 15 -5.81 -10.82 -9.26
CA VAL A 15 -6.33 -9.91 -8.23
C VAL A 15 -5.73 -8.52 -8.40
N TRP A 16 -4.41 -8.42 -8.60
CA TRP A 16 -3.74 -7.13 -8.78
C TRP A 16 -4.25 -6.36 -10.01
N GLY A 17 -4.53 -7.04 -11.11
CA GLY A 17 -5.07 -6.43 -12.33
C GLY A 17 -6.43 -5.74 -12.16
N LYS A 18 -7.15 -6.02 -11.06
CA LYS A 18 -8.43 -5.39 -10.71
C LYS A 18 -8.28 -4.20 -9.75
N ILE A 19 -7.07 -3.97 -9.21
CA ILE A 19 -6.81 -2.92 -8.23
C ILE A 19 -6.56 -1.59 -8.93
N ASN A 20 -7.36 -0.58 -8.61
CA ASN A 20 -7.05 0.81 -8.92
C ASN A 20 -6.17 1.40 -7.82
N VAL A 21 -4.88 1.59 -8.09
CA VAL A 21 -3.92 2.15 -7.12
C VAL A 21 -4.33 3.54 -6.64
N GLY A 22 -4.92 4.35 -7.52
CA GLY A 22 -5.39 5.71 -7.21
C GLY A 22 -6.52 5.75 -6.19
N GLU A 23 -7.25 4.64 -6.04
CA GLU A 23 -8.37 4.49 -5.12
C GLU A 23 -7.98 3.68 -3.88
N ILE A 24 -7.42 2.48 -4.08
CA ILE A 24 -7.13 1.54 -2.99
C ILE A 24 -5.94 2.02 -2.14
N GLY A 25 -4.97 2.71 -2.74
CA GLY A 25 -3.78 3.21 -2.02
C GLY A 25 -4.13 4.21 -0.92
N PRO A 26 -4.80 5.33 -1.26
CA PRO A 26 -5.29 6.29 -0.28
C PRO A 26 -6.17 5.65 0.80
N GLN A 27 -7.10 4.77 0.38
CA GLN A 27 -8.01 4.09 1.27
C GLN A 27 -7.29 3.18 2.28
N ALA A 28 -6.30 2.41 1.83
CA ALA A 28 -5.54 1.51 2.68
C ALA A 28 -4.73 2.26 3.73
N LEU A 29 -3.95 3.28 3.31
CA LEU A 29 -3.14 4.05 4.26
C LEU A 29 -4.00 4.85 5.23
N ALA A 30 -5.08 5.46 4.77
CA ALA A 30 -6.01 6.16 5.66
C ALA A 30 -6.60 5.22 6.72
N ARG A 31 -7.03 4.00 6.33
CA ARG A 31 -7.54 3.00 7.27
C ARG A 31 -6.49 2.59 8.30
N VAL A 32 -5.22 2.40 7.90
CA VAL A 32 -4.13 2.12 8.85
C VAL A 32 -4.00 3.23 9.89
N LEU A 33 -3.99 4.49 9.46
CA LEU A 33 -3.83 5.64 10.36
C LEU A 33 -5.05 5.86 11.27
N ILE A 34 -6.24 5.46 10.85
CA ILE A 34 -7.49 5.59 11.62
C ILE A 34 -7.64 4.43 12.62
N VAL A 35 -7.52 3.19 12.14
CA VAL A 35 -7.77 1.99 12.95
C VAL A 35 -6.61 1.71 13.91
N TYR A 36 -5.39 2.12 13.53
CA TYR A 36 -4.19 1.95 14.33
C TYR A 36 -3.48 3.30 14.57
N PRO A 37 -4.04 4.17 15.43
CA PRO A 37 -3.57 5.56 15.57
C PRO A 37 -2.09 5.72 15.94
N TRP A 38 -1.50 4.74 16.64
CA TRP A 38 -0.07 4.77 16.99
C TRP A 38 0.83 4.80 15.75
N THR A 39 0.36 4.36 14.59
CA THR A 39 1.11 4.41 13.33
C THR A 39 1.30 5.84 12.81
N GLN A 40 0.46 6.79 13.23
CA GLN A 40 0.58 8.21 12.86
C GLN A 40 1.92 8.82 13.29
N ARG A 41 2.59 8.26 14.31
CA ARG A 41 3.90 8.72 14.79
C ARG A 41 4.99 8.75 13.72
N TYR A 42 4.86 7.94 12.67
CA TYR A 42 5.82 7.88 11.57
C TYR A 42 5.59 8.94 10.49
N PHE A 43 4.45 9.65 10.53
CA PHE A 43 3.98 10.54 9.47
C PHE A 43 3.86 11.99 9.95
N GLY A 44 4.71 12.43 10.90
CA GLY A 44 4.65 13.79 11.45
C GLY A 44 4.74 14.91 10.40
N SER A 45 5.46 14.68 9.29
CA SER A 45 5.56 15.65 8.17
C SER A 45 4.30 15.75 7.31
N PHE A 46 3.28 14.91 7.56
CA PHE A 46 2.03 14.90 6.79
C PHE A 46 1.04 15.95 7.29
N GLY A 47 1.33 16.63 8.40
CA GLY A 47 0.49 17.69 8.95
C GLY A 47 -0.65 17.11 9.79
N ASN A 48 -1.86 17.65 9.62
CA ASN A 48 -3.00 17.27 10.46
C ASN A 48 -3.47 15.83 10.19
N LEU A 49 -3.41 14.98 11.22
CA LEU A 49 -3.91 13.60 11.25
C LEU A 49 -4.82 13.33 12.47
N SER A 50 -5.32 14.39 13.14
CA SER A 50 -5.98 14.28 14.44
C SER A 50 -7.38 13.65 14.42
N SER A 51 -7.99 13.48 13.25
CA SER A 51 -9.32 12.88 13.09
C SER A 51 -9.41 12.08 11.79
N ALA A 52 -10.41 11.20 11.71
CA ALA A 52 -10.67 10.42 10.49
C ALA A 52 -10.91 11.32 9.27
N ALA A 53 -11.67 12.41 9.42
CA ALA A 53 -11.91 13.37 8.34
C ALA A 53 -10.61 14.08 7.91
N ALA A 54 -9.76 14.47 8.87
CA ALA A 54 -8.46 15.06 8.57
C ALA A 54 -7.55 14.08 7.80
N ILE A 55 -7.52 12.81 8.20
CA ILE A 55 -6.74 11.76 7.54
C ILE A 55 -7.25 11.50 6.11
N LEU A 56 -8.57 11.32 5.95
CA LEU A 56 -9.19 11.05 4.63
C LEU A 56 -9.02 12.22 3.65
N GLY A 57 -9.05 13.46 4.16
CA GLY A 57 -8.84 14.66 3.36
C GLY A 57 -7.36 15.03 3.13
N ASN A 58 -6.40 14.30 3.72
CA ASN A 58 -5.00 14.68 3.66
C ASN A 58 -4.35 14.26 2.32
N PRO A 59 -3.91 15.21 1.47
CA PRO A 59 -3.33 14.88 0.17
C PRO A 59 -2.00 14.13 0.28
N LYS A 60 -1.23 14.31 1.36
CA LYS A 60 0.02 13.57 1.59
C LYS A 60 -0.25 12.11 1.96
N VAL A 61 -1.30 11.84 2.74
CA VAL A 61 -1.77 10.46 3.01
C VAL A 61 -2.20 9.80 1.70
N SER A 62 -3.02 10.48 0.90
CA SER A 62 -3.46 9.95 -0.40
C SER A 62 -2.28 9.61 -1.32
N ASN A 63 -1.36 10.57 -1.49
CA ASN A 63 -0.19 10.37 -2.36
C ASN A 63 0.73 9.26 -1.85
N HIS A 64 0.99 9.21 -0.54
CA HIS A 64 1.84 8.17 0.01
C HIS A 64 1.20 6.78 -0.08
N GLY A 65 -0.13 6.67 0.09
CA GLY A 65 -0.85 5.43 -0.14
C GLY A 65 -0.67 4.88 -1.56
N LYS A 66 -0.68 5.76 -2.57
CA LYS A 66 -0.35 5.39 -3.95
C LYS A 66 1.11 4.93 -4.09
N THR A 67 2.05 5.64 -3.47
CA THR A 67 3.47 5.24 -3.46
C THR A 67 3.67 3.84 -2.89
N VAL A 68 3.01 3.51 -1.77
CA VAL A 68 3.09 2.18 -1.14
C VAL A 68 2.54 1.09 -2.05
N LEU A 69 1.38 1.31 -2.69
CA LEU A 69 0.80 0.30 -3.59
C LEU A 69 1.58 0.17 -4.91
N ASN A 70 2.09 1.25 -5.49
CA ASN A 70 3.01 1.15 -6.63
C ASN A 70 4.30 0.40 -6.25
N ALA A 71 4.75 0.48 -5.00
CA ALA A 71 5.84 -0.36 -4.53
C ALA A 71 5.43 -1.84 -4.56
N LEU A 72 4.24 -2.21 -4.08
CA LEU A 72 3.73 -3.59 -4.14
C LEU A 72 3.61 -4.15 -5.56
N GLU A 73 3.30 -3.31 -6.55
CA GLU A 73 3.31 -3.72 -7.96
C GLU A 73 4.65 -4.34 -8.38
N LYS A 74 5.77 -3.81 -7.86
CA LYS A 74 7.10 -4.37 -8.12
C LYS A 74 7.23 -5.79 -7.58
N ALA A 75 6.69 -6.08 -6.39
CA ALA A 75 6.67 -7.44 -5.85
C ALA A 75 5.80 -8.37 -6.69
N VAL A 76 4.61 -7.93 -7.10
CA VAL A 76 3.70 -8.72 -7.97
C VAL A 76 4.37 -9.09 -9.29
N LYS A 77 5.19 -8.18 -9.86
CA LYS A 77 5.97 -8.43 -11.08
C LYS A 77 7.22 -9.30 -10.86
N ASN A 78 7.65 -9.49 -9.61
CA ASN A 78 8.90 -10.17 -9.25
C ASN A 78 8.70 -11.14 -8.07
N LEU A 79 7.65 -11.96 -8.12
CA LEU A 79 7.22 -12.81 -6.98
C LEU A 79 8.30 -13.76 -6.45
N ASP A 80 9.16 -14.27 -7.33
CA ASP A 80 10.25 -15.17 -6.95
C ASP A 80 11.43 -14.39 -6.32
N GLY A 81 11.56 -13.10 -6.68
CA GLY A 81 12.68 -12.25 -6.30
C GLY A 81 12.33 -11.11 -5.34
N ILE A 82 11.29 -11.24 -4.52
CA ILE A 82 10.76 -10.13 -3.71
C ILE A 82 11.84 -9.51 -2.80
N LYS A 83 12.65 -10.35 -2.12
CA LYS A 83 13.74 -9.84 -1.27
C LYS A 83 14.73 -8.98 -2.08
N GLY A 84 15.14 -9.47 -3.25
CA GLY A 84 16.06 -8.72 -4.13
C GLY A 84 15.42 -7.47 -4.74
N THR A 85 14.10 -7.44 -4.89
CA THR A 85 13.36 -6.30 -5.44
C THR A 85 13.39 -5.06 -4.54
N TYR A 86 13.54 -5.24 -3.21
CA TYR A 86 13.56 -4.15 -2.22
C TYR A 86 14.86 -4.07 -1.41
N SER A 87 15.92 -4.73 -1.91
CA SER A 87 17.27 -4.61 -1.33
C SER A 87 17.96 -3.33 -1.77
#